data_AF-A0A951Z430-F1
#
_entry.id   AF-A0A951Z430-F1
#
_cell.length_a   1.000
_cell.length_b   1.000
_cell.length_c   1.000
_cell.angle_alpha   90.00
_cell.angle_beta   90.00
_cell.angle_gamma   90.00
#
_symmetry.space_group_name_H-M   'P 1'
#
loop_
_entity.id
_entity.type
_entity.pdbx_description
1 polymer ?
#
loop_
_entity_poly.entity_id
_entity_poly.type
_entity_poly.pdbx_seq_one_letter_code
_entity_poly.pdbx_strand_id
1 'polypeptide(L)' 'MTDRVERLERDVEALSESELQRFALWFTTFQHDVWERRIARDADAGRLDFLVDEAREERRERTLKDL' A
#
# COMPACT_ATOMS: atom_id res chain seq x y z
N MET A 1 26.39 -15.33 6.44
CA MET A 1 25.12 -15.30 7.19
C MET A 1 24.06 -14.83 6.22
N THR A 2 23.01 -15.61 5.99
CA THR A 2 21.98 -15.25 5.02
C THR A 2 20.94 -14.35 5.68
N ASP A 3 20.54 -13.27 5.03
CA ASP A 3 19.58 -12.31 5.60
C ASP A 3 18.18 -12.96 5.77
N ARG A 4 17.34 -12.39 6.64
CA ARG A 4 15.98 -12.90 6.85
C ARG A 4 15.14 -12.83 5.57
N VAL A 5 15.31 -11.77 4.77
CA VAL A 5 14.57 -11.59 3.51
C VAL A 5 14.99 -12.65 2.49
N GLU A 6 16.29 -12.85 2.31
CA GLU A 6 16.83 -13.86 1.39
C GLU A 6 16.38 -15.29 1.71
N ARG A 7 16.11 -15.61 2.99
CA ARG A 7 15.49 -16.90 3.35
C ARG A 7 14.04 -16.99 2.89
N LEU A 8 13.26 -15.93 3.12
CA LEU A 8 11.86 -15.89 2.71
C LEU A 8 11.73 -15.98 1.19
N GLU A 9 12.60 -15.32 0.43
CA GLU A 9 12.64 -15.39 -1.03
C GLU A 9 12.81 -16.83 -1.50
N ARG A 10 13.81 -17.56 -0.96
CA ARG A 10 14.01 -18.98 -1.29
C ARG A 10 12.84 -19.87 -0.89
N ASP A 11 12.22 -19.60 0.26
CA ASP A 11 11.06 -20.36 0.71
C ASP A 11 9.86 -20.13 -0.22
N VAL A 12 9.68 -18.91 -0.74
CA VAL A 12 8.64 -18.55 -1.71
C VAL A 12 8.93 -19.16 -3.09
N GLU A 13 10.18 -19.16 -3.54
CA GLU A 13 10.61 -19.81 -4.79
C GLU A 13 10.39 -21.32 -4.79
N ALA A 14 10.44 -21.96 -3.61
CA ALA A 14 10.23 -23.39 -3.44
C ALA A 14 8.75 -23.82 -3.40
N LEU A 15 7.80 -22.87 -3.40
CA LEU A 15 6.38 -23.17 -3.36
C LEU A 15 5.92 -23.85 -4.66
N SER A 16 4.99 -24.80 -4.53
CA SER A 16 4.23 -25.27 -5.69
C SER A 16 3.33 -24.16 -6.24
N GLU A 17 2.85 -24.32 -7.48
CA GLU A 17 2.01 -23.32 -8.13
C GLU A 17 0.75 -22.96 -7.31
N SER A 18 0.11 -23.95 -6.68
CA SER A 18 -1.08 -23.73 -5.86
C SER A 18 -0.77 -23.01 -4.55
N GLU A 19 0.37 -23.30 -3.93
CA GLU A 19 0.85 -22.61 -2.74
C GLU A 19 1.25 -21.17 -3.06
N LEU A 20 1.91 -20.94 -4.20
CA LEU A 20 2.28 -19.61 -4.67
C LEU A 20 1.04 -18.76 -4.96
N GLN A 21 0.01 -19.31 -5.61
CA GLN A 21 -1.27 -18.62 -5.82
C GLN A 21 -1.94 -18.25 -4.49
N ARG A 22 -1.94 -19.17 -3.51
CA ARG A 22 -2.47 -18.90 -2.17
C ARG A 22 -1.68 -17.81 -1.46
N PHE A 23 -0.36 -17.85 -1.54
CA PHE A 23 0.52 -16.84 -0.98
C PHE A 23 0.27 -15.47 -1.63
N ALA A 24 0.18 -15.38 -2.95
CA ALA A 24 -0.06 -14.14 -3.67
C ALA A 24 -1.40 -13.49 -3.30
N LEU A 25 -2.46 -14.31 -3.16
CA LEU A 25 -3.77 -13.83 -2.71
C LEU A 25 -3.68 -13.23 -1.30
N TRP A 26 -3.09 -13.96 -0.36
CA TRP A 26 -2.92 -13.49 1.01
C TRP A 26 -2.03 -12.24 1.08
N PHE A 27 -0.92 -12.22 0.35
CA PHE A 27 0.05 -11.13 0.39
C PHE A 27 -0.53 -9.84 -0.14
N THR A 28 -1.40 -9.90 -1.14
CA THR A 28 -2.16 -8.74 -1.65
C THR A 28 -3.02 -8.11 -0.53
N THR A 29 -3.77 -8.92 0.21
CA THR A 29 -4.55 -8.46 1.37
C THR A 29 -3.64 -7.88 2.45
N PHE A 30 -2.55 -8.57 2.78
CA PHE A 30 -1.58 -8.07 3.76
C PHE A 30 -0.99 -6.71 3.37
N GLN A 31 -0.61 -6.53 2.10
CA GLN A 31 -0.09 -5.26 1.60
C GLN A 31 -1.13 -4.14 1.67
N HIS A 32 -2.39 -4.44 1.34
CA HIS A 32 -3.49 -3.51 1.50
C HIS A 32 -3.63 -3.06 2.96
N ASP A 33 -3.62 -4.00 3.91
CA ASP A 33 -3.73 -3.68 5.34
C ASP A 33 -2.54 -2.84 5.85
N VAL A 34 -1.33 -3.10 5.34
CA VAL A 34 -0.15 -2.27 5.64
C VAL A 34 -0.32 -0.86 5.10
N TRP A 35 -0.83 -0.73 3.87
CA TRP A 35 -1.09 0.56 3.23
C TRP A 35 -2.14 1.38 3.98
N GLU A 36 -3.27 0.76 4.33
CA GLU A 36 -4.33 1.36 5.15
C GLU A 36 -3.79 1.95 6.46
N ARG A 37 -3.01 1.15 7.20
CA ARG A 37 -2.38 1.62 8.45
C ARG A 37 -1.42 2.79 8.22
N ARG A 38 -0.69 2.80 7.11
CA ARG A 38 0.24 3.88 6.79
C ARG A 38 -0.52 5.16 6.44
N ILE A 39 -1.54 5.07 5.60
CA ILE A 39 -2.38 6.21 5.22
C ILE A 39 -3.06 6.80 6.45
N ALA A 40 -3.67 5.98 7.30
CA ALA A 40 -4.29 6.44 8.54
C ALA A 40 -3.28 7.20 9.43
N ARG A 41 -2.10 6.62 9.65
CA ARG A 41 -1.03 7.28 10.43
C ARG A 41 -0.55 8.58 9.79
N ASP A 42 -0.44 8.63 8.48
CA ASP A 42 0.02 9.81 7.76
C ASP A 42 -1.05 10.91 7.77
N ALA A 43 -2.34 10.55 7.70
CA ALA A 43 -3.47 11.45 7.90
C ALA A 43 -3.51 12.01 9.33
N ASP A 44 -3.38 11.16 10.36
CA ASP A 44 -3.34 11.58 11.76
C ASP A 44 -2.16 12.52 12.06
N ALA A 45 -1.07 12.37 11.33
CA ALA A 45 0.12 13.22 11.43
C ALA A 45 0.01 14.52 10.62
N GLY A 46 -1.11 14.79 9.93
CA GLY A 46 -1.30 15.95 9.05
C GLY A 46 -0.45 15.93 7.78
N ARG A 47 0.23 14.81 7.46
CA ARG A 47 1.11 14.72 6.29
C ARG A 47 0.36 14.77 4.97
N LEU A 48 -0.95 14.54 5.00
CA LEU A 48 -1.83 14.53 3.83
C LEU A 48 -2.67 15.82 3.69
N ASP A 49 -2.48 16.81 4.57
CA ASP A 49 -3.26 18.05 4.56
C ASP A 49 -3.08 18.85 3.26
N PHE A 50 -1.91 18.73 2.62
CA PHE A 50 -1.65 19.38 1.33
C PHE A 50 -2.62 18.93 0.23
N LEU A 51 -3.11 17.68 0.27
CA LEU A 51 -4.11 17.17 -0.69
C LEU A 51 -5.47 17.84 -0.47
N VAL A 52 -5.82 18.14 0.78
CA VAL A 52 -7.04 18.87 1.11
C VAL A 52 -6.96 20.30 0.61
N ASP A 53 -5.80 20.95 0.77
CA ASP A 53 -5.58 22.31 0.31
C ASP A 53 -5.54 22.41 -1.22
N GLU A 54 -4.92 21.44 -1.89
CA GLU A 54 -4.95 21.30 -3.35
C GLU A 54 -6.39 21.13 -3.86
N ALA A 55 -7.16 20.20 -3.31
CA ALA A 55 -8.56 20.01 -3.69
C ALA A 55 -9.43 21.25 -3.43
N ARG A 56 -9.10 22.06 -2.40
CA ARG A 56 -9.76 23.34 -2.15
C ARG A 56 -9.41 24.38 -3.22
N GLU A 57 -8.17 24.42 -3.69
CA GLU A 57 -7.73 25.32 -4.77
C GLU A 57 -8.38 24.92 -6.10
N GLU A 58 -8.25 23.66 -6.49
CA GLU A 58 -8.85 23.17 -7.74
C GLU A 58 -10.36 23.41 -7.79
N ARG A 59 -11.05 23.30 -6.65
CA ARG A 59 -12.48 23.65 -6.56
C ARG A 59 -12.74 25.14 -6.78
N ARG A 60 -11.89 26.03 -6.28
CA ARG A 60 -11.99 27.49 -6.53
C ARG A 60 -11.77 27.80 -8.00
N GLU A 61 -10.80 27.13 -8.60
CA GLU A 61 -10.42 27.28 -10.01
C GLU A 61 -11.39 26.58 -10.98
N ARG A 62 -12.31 25.75 -10.45
CA ARG A 62 -13.22 24.88 -11.23
C ARG A 62 -12.47 23.88 -12.11
N THR A 63 -11.30 23.44 -11.65
CA THR A 63 -10.43 22.45 -12.29
C THR A 63 -10.48 21.09 -11.60
N LEU A 64 -11.11 21.01 -10.41
CA LEU A 64 -11.30 19.76 -9.67
C LEU A 64 -12.04 18.74 -10.54
N LYS A 65 -11.47 17.54 -10.68
CA LYS A 65 -12.05 16.45 -11.49
C LYS A 65 -13.22 15.79 -10.77
N ASP A 66 -14.19 15.34 -11.55
CA ASP A 66 -15.26 14.47 -11.07
C ASP A 66 -14.70 13.10 -10.66
N LEU A 67 -15.35 12.47 -9.67
CA LEU A 67 -14.99 11.16 -9.11
C LEU A 67 -15.54 10.00 -9.94
#